data_AF-A0A9D0XZP0-F1
#
_entry.id   AF-A0A9D0XZP0-F1
#
_cell.length_a   1.000
_cell.length_b   1.000
_cell.length_c   1.000
_cell.angle_alpha   90.00
_cell.angle_beta   90.00
_cell.angle_gamma   90.00
#
_symmetry.space_group_name_H-M   'P 1'
#
loop_
_entity.id
_entity.type
_entity.pdbx_description
1 polymer ?
#
loop_
_entity_poly.entity_id
_entity_poly.type
_entity_poly.pdbx_seq_one_letter_code
_entity_poly.pdbx_strand_id
1 'polypeptide(L)'
;MIFIGIRKRTFGIFLAVVILCLLAVSVYAAVKVSHNENKYQSVLAMTKMFDDTHFIAYISGSNTAERSKNIEVFDITKGEIIISQPSNINIQNEVFNYLKTIKSLYTKVMPFPDKGYVIRVPFNESIRVDQKILNDSGIKSVDSLYIILSDKEAPIILILDNQERPYFYTFNASIQPLLEYIKLNPEAEQSINSLEDA
;
A
#
# COMPACT_ATOMS: atom_id res chain seq x y z
N MET A 1 48.47 14.94 -38.14
CA MET A 1 48.40 13.47 -38.25
C MET A 1 49.49 12.89 -37.35
N ILE A 2 49.17 12.60 -36.08
CA ILE A 2 50.16 12.18 -35.08
C ILE A 2 50.10 10.64 -34.97
N PHE A 3 51.04 9.97 -35.64
CA PHE A 3 51.23 8.52 -35.50
C PHE A 3 52.07 8.25 -34.27
N ILE A 4 51.40 7.90 -33.18
CA ILE A 4 52.04 7.44 -31.94
C ILE A 4 52.48 5.98 -32.14
N GLY A 5 53.79 5.78 -32.29
CA GLY A 5 54.41 4.46 -32.39
C GLY A 5 54.53 3.80 -31.02
N ILE A 6 53.49 3.09 -30.57
CA ILE A 6 53.49 2.39 -29.29
C ILE A 6 54.16 1.02 -29.46
N ARG A 7 55.12 0.72 -28.59
CA ARG A 7 55.80 -0.59 -28.52
C ARG A 7 54.76 -1.68 -28.21
N LYS A 8 54.63 -2.71 -29.07
CA LYS A 8 53.59 -3.78 -28.94
C LYS A 8 53.43 -4.34 -27.51
N ARG A 9 54.52 -4.40 -26.75
CA ARG A 9 54.54 -4.88 -25.36
C ARG A 9 53.84 -3.94 -24.36
N THR A 10 53.94 -2.62 -24.53
CA THR A 10 53.28 -1.65 -23.63
C THR A 10 51.80 -1.51 -23.95
N PHE A 11 51.41 -1.67 -25.21
CA PHE A 11 50.00 -1.72 -25.62
C PHE A 11 49.25 -2.92 -24.99
N GLY A 12 49.87 -4.10 -24.96
CA GLY A 12 49.27 -5.29 -24.33
C GLY A 12 49.04 -5.12 -22.83
N ILE A 13 49.96 -4.46 -22.12
CA ILE A 13 49.81 -4.16 -20.68
C ILE A 13 48.66 -3.17 -20.46
N PHE A 14 48.58 -2.12 -21.27
CA PHE A 14 47.50 -1.13 -21.19
C PHE A 14 46.12 -1.79 -21.41
N LEU A 15 46.00 -2.63 -22.44
CA LEU A 15 44.77 -3.37 -22.74
C LEU A 15 44.36 -4.27 -21.56
N ALA A 16 45.31 -4.98 -20.95
CA ALA A 16 45.05 -5.85 -19.80
C ALA A 16 44.54 -5.05 -18.58
N VAL A 17 45.09 -3.87 -18.32
CA VAL A 17 44.62 -2.98 -17.23
C VAL A 17 43.19 -2.49 -17.49
N VAL A 18 42.87 -2.10 -18.74
CA VAL A 18 41.51 -1.68 -19.10
C VAL A 18 40.51 -2.81 -18.90
N ILE A 19 40.85 -4.04 -19.33
CA ILE A 19 39.99 -5.22 -19.14
C ILE A 19 39.78 -5.50 -17.64
N LEU A 20 40.84 -5.41 -16.83
CA LEU A 20 40.76 -5.62 -15.39
C LEU A 20 39.87 -4.57 -14.70
N CYS A 21 39.96 -3.29 -15.12
CA CYS A 21 39.06 -2.24 -14.65
C CYS A 21 37.59 -2.52 -15.02
N LEU A 22 37.31 -2.98 -16.24
CA LEU A 22 35.94 -3.31 -16.66
C LEU A 22 35.37 -4.48 -15.86
N LEU A 23 36.18 -5.52 -15.62
CA LEU A 23 35.79 -6.64 -14.76
C LEU A 23 35.48 -6.16 -13.33
N ALA A 24 36.34 -5.32 -12.74
CA ALA A 24 36.12 -4.76 -11.42
C ALA A 24 34.82 -3.94 -11.32
N VAL A 25 34.53 -3.10 -12.33
CA VAL A 25 33.27 -2.32 -12.39
C VAL A 25 32.06 -3.25 -12.51
N SER A 26 32.13 -4.30 -13.32
CA SER A 26 31.03 -5.26 -13.48
C SER A 26 30.75 -6.03 -12.18
N VAL A 27 31.79 -6.44 -11.45
CA VAL A 27 31.65 -7.11 -10.15
C VAL A 27 31.10 -6.14 -9.11
N TYR A 28 31.61 -4.91 -9.05
CA TYR A 28 31.09 -3.88 -8.15
C TYR A 28 29.60 -3.58 -8.41
N ALA A 29 29.22 -3.45 -9.69
CA ALA A 29 27.83 -3.26 -10.08
C ALA A 29 26.96 -4.45 -9.66
N ALA A 30 27.41 -5.69 -9.90
CA ALA A 30 26.68 -6.89 -9.51
C ALA A 30 26.49 -6.99 -7.98
N VAL A 31 27.54 -6.72 -7.20
CA VAL A 31 27.48 -6.70 -5.72
C VAL A 31 26.53 -5.61 -5.23
N LYS A 32 26.60 -4.40 -5.81
CA LYS A 32 25.71 -3.29 -5.44
C LYS A 32 24.25 -3.59 -5.80
N VAL A 33 23.99 -4.23 -6.94
CA VAL A 33 22.65 -4.64 -7.36
C VAL A 33 22.09 -5.70 -6.42
N SER A 34 22.87 -6.74 -6.08
CA SER A 34 22.47 -7.77 -5.11
C SER A 34 22.24 -7.19 -3.72
N HIS A 35 23.10 -6.28 -3.26
CA HIS A 35 22.90 -5.62 -1.96
C HIS A 35 21.64 -4.73 -1.93
N ASN A 36 21.22 -4.22 -3.08
CA ASN A 36 20.07 -3.31 -3.21
C ASN A 36 18.77 -4.03 -3.61
N GLU A 37 18.75 -5.35 -3.65
CA GLU A 37 17.59 -6.16 -4.04
C GLU A 37 16.34 -5.84 -3.20
N ASN A 38 16.51 -5.63 -1.88
CA ASN A 38 15.44 -5.20 -0.98
C ASN A 38 14.78 -3.89 -1.41
N LYS A 39 15.56 -2.92 -1.89
CA LYS A 39 15.04 -1.62 -2.34
C LYS A 39 14.25 -1.75 -3.63
N TYR A 40 14.70 -2.60 -4.56
CA TYR A 40 13.98 -2.87 -5.81
C TYR A 40 12.66 -3.59 -5.54
N GLN A 41 12.63 -4.54 -4.60
CA GLN A 41 11.39 -5.19 -4.19
C GLN A 41 10.39 -4.20 -3.60
N SER A 42 10.83 -3.18 -2.85
CA SER A 42 9.94 -2.13 -2.35
C SER A 42 9.35 -1.26 -3.44
N VAL A 43 10.15 -0.87 -4.42
CA VAL A 43 9.67 -0.11 -5.57
C VAL A 43 8.69 -0.94 -6.39
N LEU A 44 9.00 -2.21 -6.65
CA LEU A 44 8.15 -3.12 -7.41
C LEU A 44 6.81 -3.39 -6.69
N ALA A 45 6.83 -3.57 -5.37
CA ALA A 45 5.62 -3.75 -4.57
C ALA A 45 4.75 -2.49 -4.56
N MET A 46 5.36 -1.30 -4.43
CA MET A 46 4.65 -0.03 -4.61
C MET A 46 4.06 0.09 -6.02
N THR A 47 4.81 -0.24 -7.08
CA THR A 47 4.29 -0.22 -8.45
C THR A 47 3.12 -1.18 -8.64
N LYS A 48 3.23 -2.42 -8.15
CA LYS A 48 2.11 -3.38 -8.18
C LYS A 48 0.86 -2.87 -7.46
N MET A 49 1.03 -2.14 -6.37
CA MET A 49 -0.08 -1.52 -5.65
C MET A 49 -0.81 -0.47 -6.49
N PHE A 50 -0.09 0.27 -7.34
CA PHE A 50 -0.66 1.29 -8.21
C PHE A 50 -1.09 0.76 -9.60
N ASP A 51 -0.63 -0.43 -10.01
CA ASP A 51 -1.04 -1.08 -11.25
C ASP A 51 -2.52 -1.53 -11.21
N ASP A 52 -3.09 -1.78 -10.02
CA ASP A 52 -4.52 -2.06 -9.89
C ASP A 52 -5.34 -0.78 -10.12
N THR A 53 -5.66 -0.58 -11.40
CA THR A 53 -6.40 0.57 -11.91
C THR A 53 -7.78 0.69 -11.25
N HIS A 54 -8.41 -0.42 -10.85
CA HIS A 54 -9.73 -0.41 -10.20
C HIS A 54 -9.64 0.15 -8.79
N PHE A 55 -8.64 -0.26 -8.02
CA PHE A 55 -8.43 0.27 -6.67
C PHE A 55 -8.05 1.75 -6.70
N ILE A 56 -7.18 2.17 -7.62
CA ILE A 56 -6.82 3.59 -7.76
C ILE A 56 -8.03 4.42 -8.19
N ALA A 57 -8.82 3.95 -9.16
CA ALA A 57 -10.07 4.62 -9.51
C ALA A 57 -11.05 4.70 -8.33
N TYR A 58 -11.16 3.62 -7.54
CA TYR A 58 -12.00 3.54 -6.36
C TYR A 58 -11.62 4.60 -5.31
N ILE A 59 -10.32 4.70 -4.97
CA ILE A 59 -9.82 5.64 -3.96
C ILE A 59 -9.77 7.08 -4.49
N SER A 60 -9.31 7.34 -5.71
CA SER A 60 -9.25 8.70 -6.28
C SER A 60 -10.63 9.33 -6.51
N GLY A 61 -11.65 8.52 -6.78
CA GLY A 61 -13.03 9.00 -6.89
C GLY A 61 -13.68 9.34 -5.54
N SER A 62 -12.99 9.23 -4.39
CA SER A 62 -13.63 9.35 -3.07
C SER A 62 -14.00 10.79 -2.67
N ASN A 63 -13.39 11.78 -3.32
CA ASN A 63 -13.48 13.19 -2.97
C ASN A 63 -14.43 13.99 -3.88
N THR A 64 -15.14 13.34 -4.80
CA THR A 64 -16.21 13.98 -5.56
C THR A 64 -17.41 14.21 -4.66
N ALA A 65 -17.95 15.43 -4.64
CA ALA A 65 -19.13 15.83 -3.86
C ALA A 65 -20.39 14.96 -4.10
N GLU A 66 -20.39 14.16 -5.17
CA GLU A 66 -21.48 13.24 -5.56
C GLU A 66 -21.35 11.83 -4.95
N ARG A 67 -20.21 11.45 -4.37
CA ARG A 67 -20.09 10.12 -3.78
C ARG A 67 -20.86 10.08 -2.48
N SER A 68 -21.86 9.20 -2.45
CA SER A 68 -22.76 9.01 -1.31
C SER A 68 -21.97 8.91 0.01
N LYS A 69 -22.52 9.47 1.10
CA LYS A 69 -22.01 9.27 2.48
C LYS A 69 -22.19 7.82 2.98
N ASN A 70 -22.28 6.88 2.04
CA ASN A 70 -22.42 5.47 2.32
C ASN A 70 -21.05 4.89 2.66
N ILE A 71 -21.12 3.87 3.48
CA ILE A 71 -20.03 2.93 3.66
C ILE A 71 -20.00 2.03 2.44
N GLU A 72 -18.81 1.85 1.88
CA GLU A 72 -18.58 1.03 0.70
C GLU A 72 -17.63 -0.12 1.08
N VAL A 73 -17.95 -1.33 0.65
CA VAL A 73 -17.04 -2.48 0.73
C VAL A 73 -16.62 -2.83 -0.69
N PHE A 74 -15.35 -2.63 -0.97
CA PHE A 74 -14.71 -2.99 -2.23
C PHE A 74 -14.07 -4.37 -2.08
N ASP A 75 -14.44 -5.30 -2.94
CA ASP A 75 -13.81 -6.62 -3.03
C ASP A 75 -12.59 -6.52 -3.94
N ILE A 76 -11.41 -6.79 -3.38
CA ILE A 76 -10.14 -6.65 -4.09
C ILE A 76 -10.03 -7.66 -5.25
N THR A 77 -10.60 -8.85 -5.08
CA THR A 77 -10.54 -9.91 -6.08
C THR A 77 -11.45 -9.60 -7.27
N LYS A 78 -12.64 -9.08 -6.99
CA LYS A 78 -13.64 -8.73 -8.02
C LYS A 78 -13.38 -7.36 -8.65
N GLY A 79 -12.66 -6.47 -7.97
CA GLY A 79 -12.38 -5.12 -8.44
C GLY A 79 -13.60 -4.19 -8.41
N GLU A 80 -14.59 -4.47 -7.57
CA GLU A 80 -15.85 -3.74 -7.53
C GLU A 80 -16.43 -3.57 -6.11
N ILE A 81 -17.40 -2.67 -5.96
CA ILE A 81 -18.11 -2.43 -4.70
C ILE A 81 -19.23 -3.47 -4.56
N ILE A 82 -19.13 -4.33 -3.54
CA ILE A 82 -20.10 -5.39 -3.25
C ILE A 82 -21.16 -4.97 -2.22
N ILE A 83 -20.87 -3.96 -1.40
CA ILE A 83 -21.80 -3.41 -0.41
C ILE A 83 -21.73 -1.88 -0.46
N SER A 84 -22.89 -1.23 -0.52
CA SER A 84 -23.05 0.21 -0.32
C SER A 84 -24.27 0.47 0.56
N GLN A 85 -24.06 1.02 1.75
CA GLN A 85 -25.15 1.30 2.70
C GLN A 85 -24.90 2.60 3.47
N PRO A 86 -25.96 3.31 3.92
CA PRO A 86 -25.79 4.52 4.69
C PRO A 86 -25.04 4.25 6.01
N SER A 87 -24.13 5.15 6.37
CA SER A 87 -23.47 5.09 7.67
C SER A 87 -24.45 5.37 8.81
N ASN A 88 -24.23 4.71 9.95
CA ASN A 88 -24.95 4.97 11.20
C ASN A 88 -23.99 5.36 12.33
N ILE A 89 -24.53 5.81 13.47
CA ILE A 89 -23.74 6.29 14.60
C ILE A 89 -22.84 5.20 15.20
N ASN A 90 -23.28 3.93 15.21
CA ASN A 90 -22.49 2.84 15.77
C ASN A 90 -21.24 2.59 14.93
N ILE A 91 -21.38 2.60 13.60
CA ILE A 91 -20.26 2.44 12.68
C ILE A 91 -19.29 3.63 12.81
N GLN A 92 -19.81 4.85 12.88
CA GLN A 92 -18.97 6.04 13.06
C GLN A 92 -18.17 5.94 14.37
N ASN A 93 -18.81 5.60 15.49
CA ASN A 93 -18.15 5.45 16.78
C ASN A 93 -17.03 4.41 16.76
N GLU A 94 -17.25 3.29 16.06
CA GLU A 94 -16.25 2.25 15.92
C GLU A 94 -15.03 2.74 15.13
N VAL A 95 -15.26 3.42 14.01
CA VAL A 95 -14.20 4.01 13.19
C VAL A 95 -13.46 5.13 13.93
N PHE A 96 -14.14 5.92 14.76
CA PHE A 96 -13.50 6.86 15.69
C PHE A 96 -12.58 6.16 16.70
N ASN A 97 -13.00 5.01 17.21
CA ASN A 97 -12.18 4.20 18.12
C ASN A 97 -10.91 3.69 17.42
N TYR A 98 -11.01 3.33 16.14
CA TYR A 98 -9.86 2.92 15.34
C TYR A 98 -8.80 4.02 15.22
N LEU A 99 -9.24 5.25 14.91
CA LEU A 99 -8.35 6.42 14.88
C LEU A 99 -7.66 6.67 16.23
N LYS A 100 -8.37 6.50 17.35
CA LYS A 100 -7.82 6.69 18.71
C LYS A 100 -6.82 5.60 19.12
N THR A 101 -6.92 4.42 18.51
CA THR A 101 -6.10 3.25 18.87
C THR A 101 -5.00 2.96 17.85
N ILE A 102 -4.71 3.92 16.96
CA ILE A 102 -3.56 3.85 16.05
C ILE A 102 -2.28 3.67 16.86
N LYS A 103 -1.50 2.66 16.47
CA LYS A 103 -0.30 2.23 17.17
C LYS A 103 0.98 2.72 16.49
N SER A 104 1.12 2.45 15.20
CA SER A 104 2.31 2.81 14.44
C SER A 104 2.05 2.84 12.94
N LEU A 105 2.93 3.51 12.21
CA LEU A 105 3.02 3.36 10.76
C LEU A 105 3.28 1.88 10.42
N TYR A 106 2.61 1.39 9.39
CA TYR A 106 2.83 0.06 8.84
C TYR A 106 4.08 0.08 7.97
N THR A 107 5.05 -0.77 8.28
CA THR A 107 6.41 -0.72 7.69
C THR A 107 6.69 -1.86 6.72
N LYS A 108 5.76 -2.79 6.52
CA LYS A 108 5.95 -3.88 5.55
C LYS A 108 5.77 -3.36 4.13
N VAL A 109 6.47 -4.03 3.23
CA VAL A 109 6.74 -3.58 1.87
C VAL A 109 5.53 -3.75 0.92
N MET A 110 4.51 -4.52 1.31
CA MET A 110 3.34 -4.78 0.49
C MET A 110 2.06 -4.56 1.32
N PRO A 111 1.47 -3.35 1.28
CA PRO A 111 0.30 -3.03 2.10
C PRO A 111 -1.04 -3.40 1.45
N PHE A 112 -1.07 -3.75 0.15
CA PHE A 112 -2.30 -4.18 -0.51
C PHE A 112 -2.31 -5.69 -0.74
N PRO A 113 -3.28 -6.42 -0.16
CA PRO A 113 -3.33 -7.86 -0.30
C PRO A 113 -3.90 -8.26 -1.66
N ASP A 114 -3.49 -9.42 -2.18
CA ASP A 114 -4.05 -9.96 -3.44
C ASP A 114 -5.53 -10.37 -3.29
N LYS A 115 -5.97 -10.64 -2.06
CA LYS A 115 -7.34 -11.04 -1.70
C LYS A 115 -7.79 -10.32 -0.43
N GLY A 116 -9.07 -9.99 -0.36
CA GLY A 116 -9.69 -9.38 0.80
C GLY A 116 -10.59 -8.21 0.43
N TYR A 117 -10.81 -7.32 1.38
CA TYR A 117 -11.79 -6.24 1.27
C TYR A 117 -11.22 -4.90 1.70
N VAL A 118 -11.66 -3.83 1.06
CA VAL A 118 -11.43 -2.46 1.51
C VAL A 118 -12.75 -1.85 1.92
N ILE A 119 -12.89 -1.53 3.21
CA ILE A 119 -14.07 -0.87 3.75
C ILE A 119 -13.77 0.63 3.81
N ARG A 120 -14.48 1.43 2.99
CA ARG A 120 -14.44 2.88 3.06
C ARG A 120 -15.55 3.36 3.98
N VAL A 121 -15.18 4.08 5.02
CA VAL A 121 -16.12 4.76 5.92
C VAL A 121 -15.91 6.27 5.78
N PRO A 122 -16.79 6.98 5.06
CA PRO A 122 -16.76 8.44 5.04
C PRO A 122 -17.24 8.98 6.38
N PHE A 123 -16.64 10.08 6.82
CA PHE A 123 -17.13 10.82 7.97
C PHE A 123 -18.17 11.85 7.53
N ASN A 124 -19.14 12.12 8.40
CA ASN A 124 -20.20 13.09 8.10
C ASN A 124 -19.65 14.50 7.86
N GLU A 125 -18.60 14.84 8.60
CA GLU A 125 -17.81 16.06 8.56
C GLU A 125 -16.33 15.69 8.78
N SER A 126 -15.42 16.53 8.28
CA SER A 126 -13.97 16.33 8.46
C SER A 126 -13.62 16.30 9.95
N ILE A 127 -13.06 15.19 10.42
CA ILE A 127 -12.70 15.03 11.83
C ILE A 127 -11.31 15.57 12.06
N ARG A 128 -11.16 16.48 13.01
CA ARG A 128 -9.85 16.88 13.51
C ARG A 128 -9.27 15.76 14.36
N VAL A 129 -8.05 15.33 14.02
CA VAL A 129 -7.34 14.29 14.76
C VAL A 129 -6.29 14.92 15.66
N ASP A 130 -6.22 14.46 16.91
CA ASP A 130 -5.22 14.91 17.90
C ASP A 130 -4.19 13.81 18.23
N GLN A 131 -4.06 12.82 17.34
CA GLN A 131 -3.11 11.74 17.52
C GLN A 131 -1.73 12.20 17.06
N LYS A 132 -0.74 12.16 17.96
CA LYS A 132 0.63 12.59 17.65
C LYS A 132 1.19 11.92 16.40
N ILE A 133 0.96 10.63 16.22
CA ILE A 133 1.45 9.85 15.06
C ILE A 133 0.88 10.39 13.73
N LEU A 134 -0.40 10.77 13.72
CA LEU A 134 -1.04 11.36 12.54
C LEU A 134 -0.53 12.78 12.30
N ASN A 135 -0.43 13.58 13.36
CA ASN A 135 0.08 14.95 13.31
C ASN A 135 1.54 15.02 12.83
N ASP A 136 2.39 14.09 13.28
CA ASP A 136 3.79 13.95 12.85
C ASP A 136 3.87 13.62 11.34
N SER A 137 2.84 12.96 10.81
CA SER A 137 2.70 12.65 9.37
C SER A 137 2.05 13.79 8.57
N GLY A 138 1.71 14.93 9.21
CA GLY A 138 1.06 16.08 8.59
C GLY A 138 -0.46 15.98 8.46
N ILE A 139 -1.07 14.90 8.98
CA ILE A 139 -2.50 14.64 8.90
C ILE A 139 -3.17 15.32 10.10
N LYS A 140 -3.90 16.40 9.84
CA LYS A 140 -4.63 17.20 10.87
C LYS A 140 -6.13 16.92 10.89
N SER A 141 -6.66 16.48 9.76
CA SER A 141 -8.06 16.11 9.62
C SER A 141 -8.20 14.91 8.69
N VAL A 142 -9.29 14.16 8.87
CA VAL A 142 -9.59 12.95 8.09
C VAL A 142 -11.04 13.01 7.62
N ASP A 143 -11.24 12.85 6.31
CA ASP A 143 -12.56 12.88 5.68
C ASP A 143 -13.14 11.48 5.47
N SER A 144 -12.28 10.48 5.30
CA SER A 144 -12.66 9.07 5.16
C SER A 144 -11.60 8.17 5.74
N LEU A 145 -12.03 7.08 6.37
CA LEU A 145 -11.16 6.00 6.81
C LEU A 145 -11.30 4.82 5.86
N TYR A 146 -10.17 4.24 5.45
CA TYR A 146 -10.14 3.00 4.68
C TYR A 146 -9.60 1.90 5.58
N ILE A 147 -10.35 0.83 5.77
CA ILE A 147 -9.89 -0.36 6.48
C ILE A 147 -9.62 -1.45 5.45
N ILE A 148 -8.37 -1.94 5.42
CA ILE A 148 -7.94 -3.00 4.52
C ILE A 148 -7.92 -4.31 5.32
N LEU A 149 -8.68 -5.28 4.83
CA LEU A 149 -8.76 -6.64 5.36
C LEU A 149 -8.03 -7.57 4.40
N SER A 150 -7.13 -8.39 4.94
CA SER A 150 -6.42 -9.44 4.23
C SER A 150 -6.75 -10.78 4.85
N ASP A 151 -6.62 -11.84 4.06
CA ASP A 151 -6.65 -13.23 4.49
C ASP A 151 -5.44 -13.64 5.35
N LYS A 152 -4.30 -12.97 5.18
CA LYS A 152 -3.00 -13.36 5.77
C LYS A 152 -2.54 -12.44 6.89
N GLU A 153 -3.04 -11.21 6.93
CA GLU A 153 -2.55 -10.18 7.83
C GLU A 153 -3.67 -9.55 8.67
N ALA A 154 -3.28 -9.02 9.83
CA ALA A 154 -4.18 -8.23 10.64
C ALA A 154 -4.68 -6.99 9.88
N PRO A 155 -5.91 -6.52 10.14
CA PRO A 155 -6.45 -5.32 9.53
C PRO A 155 -5.53 -4.12 9.68
N ILE A 156 -5.41 -3.33 8.62
CA ILE A 156 -4.68 -2.07 8.63
C ILE A 156 -5.59 -0.93 8.16
N ILE A 157 -5.22 0.28 8.56
CA ILE A 157 -5.92 1.50 8.18
C ILE A 157 -5.12 2.22 7.11
N LEU A 158 -5.80 2.67 6.06
CA LEU A 158 -5.31 3.65 5.10
C LEU A 158 -5.98 4.99 5.37
N ILE A 159 -5.16 6.03 5.52
CA ILE A 159 -5.58 7.44 5.58
C ILE A 159 -4.92 8.18 4.43
N LEU A 160 -5.70 8.99 3.73
CA LEU A 160 -5.17 9.94 2.75
C LEU A 160 -4.96 11.28 3.44
N ASP A 161 -3.80 11.90 3.19
CA ASP A 161 -3.60 13.27 3.61
C ASP A 161 -4.29 14.27 2.68
N ASN A 162 -4.09 15.57 2.92
CA ASN A 162 -4.66 16.65 2.12
C ASN A 162 -4.13 16.73 0.67
N GLN A 163 -3.07 15.99 0.34
CA GLN A 163 -2.53 15.83 -1.00
C GLN A 163 -2.87 14.46 -1.60
N GLU A 164 -3.83 13.75 -1.00
CA GLU A 164 -4.27 12.41 -1.37
C GLU A 164 -3.14 11.35 -1.27
N ARG A 165 -2.10 11.63 -0.48
CA ARG A 165 -1.00 10.69 -0.28
C ARG A 165 -1.40 9.62 0.72
N PRO A 166 -1.17 8.32 0.42
CA PRO A 166 -1.59 7.22 1.27
C PRO A 166 -0.64 7.00 2.46
N TYR A 167 -1.21 6.87 3.65
CA TYR A 167 -0.51 6.49 4.88
C TYR A 167 -1.17 5.27 5.50
N PHE A 168 -0.38 4.23 5.78
CA PHE A 168 -0.84 2.96 6.34
C PHE A 168 -0.50 2.86 7.81
N TYR A 169 -1.47 2.50 8.64
CA TYR A 169 -1.32 2.40 10.09
C TYR A 169 -1.85 1.07 10.63
N THR A 170 -1.20 0.59 11.68
CA THR A 170 -1.72 -0.48 12.54
C THR A 170 -2.51 0.13 13.70
N PHE A 171 -3.48 -0.61 14.25
CA PHE A 171 -4.34 -0.16 15.35
C PHE A 171 -4.69 -1.33 16.28
N ASN A 172 -5.18 -1.04 17.49
CA ASN A 172 -5.39 -2.01 18.57
C ASN A 172 -6.86 -2.36 18.86
N ALA A 173 -7.80 -2.02 17.98
CA ALA A 173 -9.22 -2.31 18.16
C ALA A 173 -9.65 -3.56 17.36
N SER A 174 -10.68 -4.26 17.84
CA SER A 174 -11.27 -5.38 17.10
C SER A 174 -12.08 -4.88 15.91
N ILE A 175 -11.93 -5.55 14.77
CA ILE A 175 -12.71 -5.24 13.56
C ILE A 175 -14.11 -5.86 13.57
N GLN A 176 -14.33 -6.85 14.43
CA GLN A 176 -15.55 -7.66 14.45
C GLN A 176 -16.85 -6.86 14.54
N PRO A 177 -16.96 -5.82 15.41
CA PRO A 177 -18.19 -5.02 15.49
C PRO A 177 -18.53 -4.33 14.16
N LEU A 178 -17.52 -3.82 13.45
CA LEU A 178 -17.73 -3.18 12.15
C LEU A 178 -18.25 -4.19 11.12
N LEU A 179 -17.65 -5.40 11.07
CA LEU A 179 -18.06 -6.47 10.16
C LEU A 179 -19.53 -6.87 10.37
N GLU A 180 -19.95 -6.98 11.63
CA GLU A 180 -21.33 -7.29 11.98
C GLU A 180 -22.31 -6.19 11.53
N TYR A 181 -21.95 -4.91 11.72
CA TYR A 181 -22.79 -3.79 11.30
C TYR A 181 -22.97 -3.70 9.77
N ILE A 182 -21.94 -4.09 9.01
CA ILE A 182 -21.98 -4.11 7.54
C ILE A 182 -22.41 -5.48 6.98
N LYS A 183 -22.69 -6.46 7.85
CA LYS A 183 -23.08 -7.83 7.50
C LYS A 183 -22.08 -8.50 6.54
N LEU A 184 -20.80 -8.17 6.67
CA LEU A 184 -19.73 -8.80 5.90
C LEU A 184 -19.25 -10.03 6.66
N ASN A 185 -19.40 -11.20 6.06
CA ASN A 185 -18.83 -12.44 6.59
C ASN A 185 -17.62 -12.87 5.73
N PRO A 186 -16.40 -12.46 6.09
CA PRO A 186 -15.20 -12.79 5.32
C PRO A 186 -14.89 -14.30 5.30
N GLU A 187 -15.41 -15.08 6.24
CA GLU A 187 -15.19 -16.54 6.32
C GLU A 187 -16.14 -17.35 5.43
N ALA A 188 -17.32 -16.81 5.12
CA ALA A 188 -18.32 -17.51 4.27
C ALA A 188 -17.87 -17.61 2.81
N GLU A 189 -17.28 -16.55 2.23
CA GLU A 189 -16.82 -16.57 0.82
C GLU A 189 -15.56 -17.43 0.63
N GLN A 190 -14.78 -17.68 1.69
CA GLN A 190 -13.59 -18.55 1.65
C GLN A 190 -13.95 -20.03 1.48
N SER A 191 -15.10 -20.45 2.03
CA SER A 191 -15.58 -21.84 1.90
C SER A 191 -16.06 -22.18 0.49
N ILE A 192 -16.50 -21.19 -0.28
CA ILE A 192 -16.97 -21.38 -1.67
C ILE A 192 -15.77 -21.44 -2.63
N ASN A 193 -14.82 -20.52 -2.49
CA ASN A 193 -13.65 -20.46 -3.38
C ASN A 193 -12.66 -21.63 -3.18
N SER A 194 -12.62 -22.24 -1.99
CA SER A 194 -11.77 -23.42 -1.73
C SER A 194 -12.32 -24.73 -2.31
N LEU A 195 -13.58 -24.74 -2.77
CA LEU A 195 -14.22 -25.87 -3.44
C LEU A 195 -14.10 -25.80 -4.96
N GLU A 196 -13.85 -24.62 -5.54
CA GLU A 196 -13.65 -24.44 -6.99
C GLU A 196 -12.19 -24.68 -7.43
N ASP A 197 -11.24 -24.60 -6.48
CA ASP A 197 -9.81 -24.83 -6.70
C ASP A 197 -9.36 -26.30 -6.44
N ALA A 198 -10.29 -27.23 -6.21
CA ALA A 198 -10.05 -28.66 -5.92
C ALA A 198 -10.58 -29.60 -7.02
#